data_AF-A0A657APZ8-F1
#
_entry.id   AF-A0A657APZ8-F1
#
_cell.length_a   1.000
_cell.length_b   1.000
_cell.length_c   1.000
_cell.angle_alpha   90.00
_cell.angle_beta   90.00
_cell.angle_gamma   90.00
#
_symmetry.space_group_name_H-M   'P 1'
#
loop_
_entity.id
_entity.type
_entity.pdbx_description
1 polymer ?
#
loop_
_entity_poly.entity_id
_entity_poly.type
_entity_poly.pdbx_seq_one_letter_code
_entity_poly.pdbx_strand_id
1 'polypeptide(L)'
;MLMACSFTVGGIIERGGGVLEIPEFFGSTYGTMAFLVLFLVMIGMVMDPFGALILVTGTIAPVAYAAGINPIHFWMTCLMAFELGYLSPPVSLNHLLTRQVVGDEEVSLALKEGDSFYYRHERLLLPLMVMGTTLILVAFVPLAFIDQ
;
A
#
# COMPACT_ATOMS: atom_id res chain seq x y z
N MET A 1 21.43 5.82 1.24
CA MET A 1 21.67 4.68 0.32
C MET A 1 20.36 3.96 -0.05
N LEU A 2 19.44 3.71 0.90
CA LEU A 2 18.12 3.12 0.61
C LEU A 2 17.30 3.88 -0.45
N MET A 3 17.20 5.21 -0.34
CA MET A 3 16.55 6.04 -1.38
C MET A 3 17.14 5.75 -2.77
N ALA A 4 18.46 5.78 -2.92
CA ALA A 4 19.12 5.54 -4.21
C ALA A 4 18.79 4.15 -4.79
N CYS A 5 18.72 3.11 -3.95
CA CYS A 5 18.30 1.77 -4.37
C CYS A 5 16.85 1.77 -4.88
N SER A 6 15.93 2.45 -4.20
CA SER A 6 14.53 2.55 -4.62
C SER A 6 14.35 3.36 -5.91
N PHE A 7 15.13 4.42 -6.10
CA PHE A 7 15.21 5.15 -7.37
C PHE A 7 15.72 4.25 -8.50
N THR A 8 16.74 3.42 -8.24
CA THR A 8 17.25 2.48 -9.26
C THR A 8 16.25 1.37 -9.58
N VAL A 9 15.57 0.80 -8.57
CA VAL A 9 14.55 -0.24 -8.79
C VAL A 9 13.34 0.35 -9.53
N GLY A 10 12.84 1.51 -9.10
CA GLY A 10 11.75 2.23 -9.76
C GLY A 10 12.10 2.58 -11.21
N GLY A 11 13.30 3.12 -11.45
CA GLY A 11 13.76 3.47 -12.79
C GLY A 11 14.07 2.28 -13.71
N ILE A 12 14.49 1.14 -13.17
CA ILE A 12 14.66 -0.11 -13.94
C ILE A 12 13.31 -0.67 -14.35
N ILE A 13 12.32 -0.65 -13.44
CA ILE A 13 10.95 -1.10 -13.75
C ILE A 13 10.32 -0.22 -14.83
N GLU A 14 10.49 1.11 -14.74
CA GLU A 14 10.02 2.06 -15.75
C GLU A 14 10.69 1.84 -17.12
N ARG A 15 12.02 1.62 -17.15
CA ARG A 15 12.79 1.41 -18.39
C ARG A 15 12.67 0.01 -18.99
N GLY A 16 12.22 -0.98 -18.21
CA GLY A 16 12.04 -2.35 -18.67
C GLY A 16 10.96 -2.52 -19.73
N GLY A 17 10.25 -1.46 -20.13
CA GLY A 17 9.18 -1.53 -21.13
C GLY A 17 7.98 -2.34 -20.66
N GLY A 18 7.94 -2.73 -19.39
CA GLY A 18 6.80 -3.35 -18.76
C GLY A 18 5.73 -2.31 -18.50
N VAL A 19 5.08 -1.83 -19.56
CA VAL A 19 3.61 -1.83 -19.49
C VAL A 19 3.34 -3.25 -19.08
N LEU A 20 3.00 -3.48 -17.79
CA LEU A 20 2.45 -4.75 -17.39
C LEU A 20 1.37 -4.98 -18.45
N GLU A 21 1.59 -5.91 -19.38
CA GLU A 21 0.55 -6.38 -20.27
C GLU A 21 -0.42 -7.05 -19.32
N ILE A 22 -1.22 -6.23 -18.65
CA ILE A 22 -2.25 -6.66 -17.75
C ILE A 22 -3.13 -7.42 -18.71
N PRO A 23 -3.17 -8.76 -18.59
CA PRO A 23 -3.86 -9.55 -19.57
C PRO A 23 -5.28 -9.01 -19.65
N GLU A 24 -5.86 -9.00 -20.85
CA GLU A 24 -7.27 -8.62 -21.11
C GLU A 24 -8.29 -9.38 -20.22
N PHE A 25 -7.78 -10.29 -19.39
CA PHE A 25 -8.42 -11.06 -18.33
C PHE A 25 -9.16 -10.25 -17.25
N PHE A 26 -8.97 -8.93 -17.14
CA PHE A 26 -9.83 -8.09 -16.30
C PHE A 26 -10.96 -7.48 -17.12
N GLY A 27 -11.90 -8.31 -17.58
CA GLY A 27 -13.13 -7.85 -18.25
C GLY A 27 -14.08 -7.04 -17.36
N SER A 28 -13.66 -6.63 -16.15
CA SER A 28 -14.44 -5.84 -15.19
C SER A 28 -13.55 -4.88 -14.41
N THR A 29 -13.99 -3.62 -14.30
CA THR A 29 -13.36 -2.54 -13.54
C THR A 29 -13.05 -2.93 -12.08
N TYR A 30 -13.92 -3.73 -11.44
CA TYR A 30 -13.73 -4.23 -10.08
C TYR A 30 -12.52 -5.16 -9.97
N GLY A 31 -12.31 -6.02 -10.97
CA GLY A 31 -11.19 -6.95 -11.00
C GLY A 31 -9.86 -6.20 -11.11
N THR A 32 -9.80 -5.21 -12.00
CA THR A 32 -8.62 -4.34 -12.13
C THR A 32 -8.35 -3.58 -10.84
N MET A 33 -9.37 -3.01 -10.21
CA MET A 33 -9.21 -2.30 -8.94
C MET A 33 -8.69 -3.21 -7.83
N ALA A 34 -9.24 -4.42 -7.68
CA ALA A 34 -8.79 -5.38 -6.68
C ALA A 34 -7.31 -5.77 -6.89
N PHE A 35 -6.90 -5.98 -8.15
CA PHE A 35 -5.51 -6.23 -8.50
C PHE A 35 -4.61 -5.04 -8.16
N LEU A 36 -5.02 -3.82 -8.54
CA LEU A 36 -4.26 -2.60 -8.26
C LEU A 36 -4.09 -2.38 -6.76
N VAL A 37 -5.15 -2.54 -5.96
CA VAL A 37 -5.09 -2.42 -4.50
C VAL A 37 -4.09 -3.40 -3.92
N LEU A 38 -4.20 -4.68 -4.28
CA LEU A 38 -3.26 -5.71 -3.81
C LEU A 38 -1.82 -5.37 -4.18
N PHE A 39 -1.60 -4.98 -5.44
CA PHE A 39 -0.28 -4.64 -5.96
C PHE A 39 0.31 -3.40 -5.28
N LEU A 40 -0.49 -2.35 -5.05
CA LEU A 40 -0.07 -1.13 -4.38
C LEU A 40 0.28 -1.38 -2.91
N VAL A 41 -0.50 -2.21 -2.20
CA VAL A 41 -0.19 -2.61 -0.82
C VAL A 41 1.12 -3.41 -0.77
N MET A 42 1.33 -4.34 -1.72
CA MET A 42 2.58 -5.12 -1.83
C MET A 42 3.81 -4.23 -2.07
N ILE A 43 3.69 -3.20 -2.91
CA ILE A 43 4.77 -2.23 -3.12
C ILE A 43 4.99 -1.39 -1.87
N GLY A 44 3.93 -0.84 -1.26
CA GLY A 44 4.03 -0.02 -0.06
C GLY A 44 4.64 -0.76 1.14
N MET A 45 4.52 -2.09 1.16
CA MET A 45 5.14 -2.94 2.18
C MET A 45 6.68 -3.00 2.10
N VAL A 46 7.28 -2.71 0.94
CA VAL A 46 8.73 -2.93 0.70
C VAL A 46 9.46 -1.65 0.25
N MET A 47 8.80 -0.78 -0.51
CA MET A 47 9.39 0.46 -1.02
C MET A 47 9.10 1.65 -0.11
N ASP A 48 10.04 2.59 -0.07
CA ASP A 48 9.82 3.89 0.57
C ASP A 48 8.92 4.81 -0.28
N PRO A 49 8.34 5.87 0.33
CA PRO A 49 7.37 6.73 -0.36
C PRO A 49 7.86 7.36 -1.66
N PHE A 50 9.14 7.69 -1.76
CA PHE A 50 9.68 8.35 -2.95
C PHE A 50 9.86 7.36 -4.10
N GLY A 51 10.35 6.15 -3.81
CA GLY A 51 10.39 5.08 -4.81
C GLY A 51 9.00 4.72 -5.30
N ALA A 52 8.04 4.57 -4.37
CA ALA A 52 6.67 4.19 -4.69
C ALA A 52 5.98 5.22 -5.58
N LEU A 53 6.20 6.52 -5.32
CA LEU A 53 5.68 7.61 -6.15
C LEU A 53 6.10 7.48 -7.62
N ILE A 54 7.39 7.24 -7.88
CA ILE A 54 7.94 7.17 -9.24
C ILE A 54 7.30 6.01 -10.01
N LEU A 55 7.29 4.82 -9.40
CA LEU A 55 6.69 3.62 -9.99
C LEU A 55 5.19 3.82 -10.28
N VAL A 56 4.46 4.41 -9.34
CA VAL A 56 3.03 4.72 -9.55
C VAL A 56 2.82 5.67 -10.72
N THR A 57 3.57 6.76 -10.76
CA THR A 57 3.39 7.78 -11.81
C THR A 57 3.77 7.27 -13.19
N GLY A 58 4.84 6.48 -13.31
CA GLY A 58 5.35 5.99 -14.59
C GLY A 58 4.63 4.75 -15.09
N THR A 59 4.23 3.83 -14.20
CA THR A 59 3.78 2.49 -14.59
C THR A 59 2.33 2.21 -14.23
N ILE A 60 1.89 2.59 -13.02
CA ILE A 60 0.57 2.14 -12.50
C ILE A 60 -0.56 3.07 -12.91
N ALA A 61 -0.34 4.38 -12.87
CA ALA A 61 -1.36 5.37 -13.22
C ALA A 61 -1.86 5.22 -14.67
N PRO A 62 -1.00 5.06 -15.71
CA PRO A 62 -1.48 4.87 -17.07
C PRO A 62 -2.36 3.62 -17.23
N VAL A 63 -2.01 2.55 -16.53
CA VAL A 63 -2.74 1.27 -16.55
C VAL A 63 -4.12 1.41 -15.89
N ALA A 64 -4.20 2.09 -14.73
CA ALA A 64 -5.47 2.35 -14.07
C ALA A 64 -6.41 3.21 -14.95
N TYR A 65 -5.86 4.22 -15.62
CA TYR A 65 -6.65 5.11 -16.47
C TYR A 65 -7.12 4.41 -17.76
N ALA A 66 -6.29 3.54 -18.33
CA ALA A 66 -6.68 2.71 -19.47
C ALA A 66 -7.83 1.74 -19.11
N ALA A 67 -7.91 1.31 -17.85
CA ALA A 67 -8.99 0.48 -17.33
C ALA A 67 -10.27 1.27 -16.94
N GLY A 68 -10.32 2.58 -17.20
CA GLY A 68 -11.49 3.42 -16.92
C GLY A 68 -11.59 3.94 -15.48
N ILE A 69 -10.57 3.74 -14.64
CA ILE A 69 -10.57 4.27 -13.27
C ILE A 69 -10.31 5.78 -13.29
N ASN A 70 -11.18 6.55 -12.64
CA ASN A 70 -11.04 8.00 -12.56
C ASN A 70 -9.73 8.36 -11.80
N PRO A 71 -8.93 9.33 -12.31
CA PRO A 71 -7.69 9.76 -11.66
C PRO A 71 -7.82 10.14 -10.18
N ILE A 72 -8.92 10.80 -9.80
CA ILE A 72 -9.16 11.17 -8.40
C ILE A 72 -9.43 9.94 -7.54
N HIS A 73 -10.18 8.97 -8.06
CA HIS A 73 -10.45 7.72 -7.35
C HIS A 73 -9.20 6.85 -7.22
N PHE A 74 -8.39 6.77 -8.29
CA PHE A 74 -7.09 6.13 -8.26
C PHE A 74 -6.18 6.77 -7.21
N TRP A 75 -6.10 8.10 -7.16
CA TRP A 75 -5.29 8.81 -6.17
C TRP A 75 -5.70 8.50 -4.73
N MET A 76 -7.00 8.56 -4.42
CA MET A 76 -7.51 8.23 -3.08
C MET A 76 -7.18 6.78 -2.70
N THR A 77 -7.39 5.84 -3.63
CA THR A 77 -7.11 4.42 -3.42
C THR A 77 -5.61 4.16 -3.19
N CYS A 78 -4.77 4.81 -3.99
CA CYS A 78 -3.31 4.71 -3.88
C CYS A 78 -2.79 5.22 -2.54
N LEU A 79 -3.33 6.36 -2.07
CA LEU A 79 -2.98 6.93 -0.76
C LEU A 79 -3.33 5.95 0.37
N MET A 80 -4.54 5.38 0.37
CA MET A 80 -4.94 4.39 1.38
C MET A 80 -4.15 3.08 1.29
N ALA A 81 -3.81 2.62 0.09
CA ALA A 81 -3.04 1.39 -0.11
C ALA A 81 -1.61 1.51 0.43
N PHE A 82 -0.97 2.68 0.26
CA PHE A 82 0.36 2.92 0.79
C PHE A 82 0.40 3.10 2.30
N GLU A 83 -0.56 3.81 2.88
CA GLU A 83 -0.68 3.91 4.35
C GLU A 83 -0.82 2.53 5.00
N LEU A 84 -1.64 1.66 4.39
CA LEU A 84 -1.74 0.26 4.83
C LEU A 84 -0.43 -0.50 4.63
N GLY A 85 0.24 -0.31 3.49
CA GLY A 85 1.54 -0.93 3.19
C GLY A 85 2.62 -0.58 4.22
N TYR A 86 2.71 0.67 4.63
CA TYR A 86 3.71 1.15 5.61
C TYR A 86 3.47 0.63 7.03
N LEU A 87 2.24 0.19 7.34
CA LEU A 87 1.89 -0.46 8.60
C LEU A 87 2.03 -1.99 8.53
N SER A 88 1.94 -2.58 7.33
CA SER A 88 1.87 -4.03 7.15
C SER A 88 3.22 -4.73 7.35
N PRO A 89 3.23 -6.00 7.84
CA PRO A 89 4.47 -6.75 8.11
C PRO A 89 5.06 -7.30 6.81
N PRO A 90 6.01 -6.59 6.19
CA PRO A 90 7.37 -7.12 5.96
C PRO A 90 8.50 -6.14 6.33
N VAL A 91 8.35 -4.84 6.01
CA VAL A 91 9.26 -3.76 6.44
C VAL A 91 8.64 -2.91 7.53
N SER A 92 7.32 -2.71 7.51
CA SER A 92 6.56 -1.95 8.53
C SER A 92 7.23 -0.61 8.88
N LEU A 93 7.52 0.20 7.86
CA LEU A 93 8.33 1.41 7.97
C LEU A 93 7.82 2.36 9.07
N ASN A 94 6.50 2.56 9.17
CA ASN A 94 5.91 3.42 10.19
C ASN A 94 6.16 2.85 11.61
N HIS A 95 6.06 1.54 11.80
CA HIS A 95 6.38 0.91 13.08
C HIS A 95 7.86 1.01 13.45
N LEU A 96 8.76 0.88 12.47
CA LEU A 96 10.20 1.04 12.70
C LEU A 96 10.55 2.47 13.13
N LEU A 97 10.00 3.47 12.43
CA LEU A 97 10.22 4.88 12.77
C LEU A 97 9.65 5.22 14.15
N THR A 98 8.42 4.79 14.46
CA THR A 98 7.82 5.06 15.77
C THR A 98 8.61 4.37 16.89
N ARG A 99 9.14 3.15 16.66
CA ARG A 99 9.99 2.47 17.65
C ARG A 99 11.26 3.26 17.96
N GLN A 100 11.87 3.90 16.96
CA GLN A 100 13.06 4.74 17.17
C GLN A 100 12.78 5.98 18.02
N VAL A 101 11.55 6.52 17.95
CA VAL A 101 11.14 7.69 18.73
C VAL A 101 10.78 7.33 20.17
N VAL A 102 10.07 6.21 20.37
CA VAL A 102 9.58 5.78 21.69
C VAL A 102 10.71 5.17 22.56
N GLY A 103 11.68 4.50 21.95
CA GLY A 103 12.79 3.84 22.65
C GLY A 103 12.52 2.38 23.01
N ASP A 104 13.60 1.58 23.10
CA ASP A 104 13.50 0.13 23.26
C ASP A 104 13.04 -0.31 24.66
N GLU A 105 13.32 0.48 25.71
CA GLU A 105 12.93 0.14 27.10
C GLU A 105 11.41 0.11 27.25
N GLU A 106 10.72 1.16 26.82
CA GLU A 106 9.25 1.27 26.84
C GLU A 106 8.59 0.15 26.03
N VAL A 107 9.13 -0.16 24.85
CA VAL A 107 8.64 -1.26 24.01
C VAL A 107 8.83 -2.62 24.70
N SER A 108 9.92 -2.80 25.45
CA SER A 108 10.19 -4.04 26.20
C SER A 108 9.27 -4.20 27.41
N LEU A 109 8.86 -3.10 28.04
CA LEU A 109 7.90 -3.09 29.15
C LEU A 109 6.50 -3.42 28.63
N ALA A 110 6.06 -2.76 27.55
CA ALA A 110 4.79 -3.04 26.90
C ALA A 110 4.68 -4.49 26.39
N LEU A 111 5.81 -5.13 26.02
CA LEU A 111 5.84 -6.53 25.62
C LEU A 111 5.69 -7.52 26.79
N LYS A 112 5.94 -7.08 28.02
CA LYS A 112 5.76 -7.90 29.24
C LYS A 112 4.33 -7.83 29.77
N GLU A 113 3.58 -6.80 29.38
CA GLU A 113 2.17 -6.62 29.74
C GLU A 113 1.28 -7.30 28.68
N GLY A 114 0.69 -8.45 29.01
CA GLY A 114 -0.35 -9.05 28.14
C GLY A 114 -0.53 -10.55 28.28
N ASP A 115 -1.68 -10.95 28.82
CA ASP A 115 -2.06 -12.37 28.97
C ASP A 115 -2.76 -12.95 27.71
N SER A 116 -3.22 -12.11 26.76
CA SER A 116 -3.97 -12.53 25.57
C SER A 116 -3.29 -12.12 24.26
N PHE A 117 -3.48 -12.92 23.20
CA PHE A 117 -2.88 -12.72 21.88
C PHE A 117 -3.16 -11.34 21.27
N TYR A 118 -4.38 -10.82 21.49
CA TYR A 118 -4.80 -9.51 21.01
C TYR A 118 -3.99 -8.38 21.66
N TYR A 119 -3.94 -8.33 23.00
CA TYR A 119 -3.17 -7.32 23.72
C TYR A 119 -1.69 -7.35 23.35
N ARG A 120 -1.12 -8.54 23.17
CA ARG A 120 0.28 -8.69 22.78
C ARG A 120 0.61 -8.12 21.39
N HIS A 121 -0.35 -8.13 20.46
CA HIS A 121 -0.16 -7.69 19.07
C HIS A 121 -1.01 -6.46 18.70
N GLU A 122 -1.63 -5.80 19.67
CA GLU A 122 -2.57 -4.71 19.43
C GLU A 122 -1.93 -3.60 18.59
N ARG A 123 -0.65 -3.33 18.81
CA ARG A 123 0.15 -2.34 18.08
C ARG A 123 0.18 -2.56 16.57
N LEU A 124 0.02 -3.80 16.11
CA LEU A 124 -0.03 -4.16 14.69
C LEU A 124 -1.48 -4.38 14.23
N LEU A 125 -2.26 -5.13 15.02
CA LEU A 125 -3.61 -5.52 14.62
C LEU A 125 -4.57 -4.33 14.53
N LEU A 126 -4.53 -3.40 15.48
CA LEU A 126 -5.43 -2.24 15.49
C LEU A 126 -5.24 -1.34 14.26
N PRO A 127 -4.02 -0.84 13.95
CA PRO A 127 -3.81 -0.03 12.75
C PRO A 127 -4.16 -0.77 11.47
N LEU A 128 -3.83 -2.06 11.36
CA LEU A 128 -4.15 -2.85 10.17
C LEU A 128 -5.65 -3.05 9.96
N MET A 129 -6.42 -3.27 11.02
CA MET A 129 -7.88 -3.39 10.91
C MET A 129 -8.51 -2.07 10.47
N VAL A 130 -8.09 -0.93 11.05
CA VAL A 130 -8.65 0.38 10.72
C VAL A 130 -8.27 0.79 9.29
N MET A 131 -7.01 0.65 8.91
CA MET A 131 -6.56 1.01 7.56
C MET A 131 -7.08 0.04 6.49
N GLY A 132 -7.14 -1.25 6.80
CA GLY A 132 -7.68 -2.27 5.90
C GLY A 132 -9.16 -2.05 5.59
N THR A 133 -9.97 -1.75 6.61
CA THR A 133 -11.38 -1.42 6.41
C THR A 133 -11.55 -0.12 5.62
N THR A 134 -10.75 0.91 5.94
CA THR A 134 -10.77 2.19 5.20
C THR A 134 -10.39 2.00 3.74
N LEU A 135 -9.36 1.20 3.44
CA LEU A 135 -8.93 0.89 2.08
C LEU A 135 -10.03 0.20 1.28
N ILE A 136 -10.69 -0.81 1.84
CA ILE A 136 -11.79 -1.51 1.16
C ILE A 136 -12.93 -0.52 0.86
N LEU A 137 -13.27 0.34 1.81
CA LEU A 137 -14.32 1.33 1.60
C LEU A 137 -13.93 2.33 0.50
N VAL A 138 -12.75 2.95 0.59
CA VAL A 138 -12.29 3.95 -0.39
C VAL A 138 -12.09 3.33 -1.78
N ALA A 139 -11.61 2.09 -1.86
CA ALA A 139 -11.38 1.42 -3.14
C ALA A 139 -12.69 1.04 -3.84
N PHE A 140 -13.66 0.47 -3.13
CA PHE A 140 -14.82 -0.17 -3.77
C PHE A 140 -16.13 0.62 -3.66
N VAL A 141 -16.30 1.45 -2.64
CA VAL A 141 -17.55 2.23 -2.47
C VAL A 141 -17.76 3.22 -3.61
N PRO A 142 -16.76 4.02 -4.04
CA PRO A 142 -16.95 4.94 -5.17
C PRO A 142 -17.26 4.22 -6.48
N LEU A 143 -16.67 3.04 -6.72
CA LEU A 143 -16.98 2.24 -7.92
C LEU A 143 -18.45 1.83 -7.98
N ALA A 144 -19.03 1.45 -6.83
CA ALA A 144 -20.45 1.08 -6.75
C ALA A 144 -21.42 2.21 -7.12
N PHE A 145 -20.98 3.48 -7.03
CA PHE A 145 -21.79 4.65 -7.38
C PHE A 145 -21.45 5.23 -8.76
N ILE A 146 -20.26 4.95 -9.29
CA ILE A 146 -19.78 5.50 -10.57
C ILE A 146 -20.22 4.62 -11.77
N ASP A 147 -20.51 3.34 -11.56
CA ASP A 147 -21.03 2.41 -12.61
C ASP A 147 -22.54 2.57 -12.91
N GLN A 148 -23.17 3.72 -12.61
CA GLN A 148 -24.55 4.10 -13.02
C GLN A 148 -24.52 5.17 -14.10
#